data_AF-A0A7J9M8N3-F1
#
_entry.id   AF-A0A7J9M8N3-F1
#
_cell.length_a   1.000
_cell.length_b   1.000
_cell.length_c   1.000
_cell.angle_alpha   90.00
_cell.angle_beta   90.00
_cell.angle_gamma   90.00
#
_symmetry.space_group_name_H-M   'P 1'
#
loop_
_entity.id
_entity.type
_entity.pdbx_description
1 polymer ?
#
loop_
_entity_poly.entity_id
_entity_poly.type
_entity_poly.pdbx_seq_one_letter_code
_entity_poly.pdbx_strand_id
1 'polypeptide(L)'
;MRPSDTGKPPYVARVEKIEADSRNNVKVRVRWYYRPEESLGGRRQFHGAKELFLSDHYDVQSAHTIEGKCIVHSFKNYTKLEDVGAEDYYCRFEYKAATGAFTPDRVAVYCKCEMPYNPDDLMVQCEGCKDWYHPACVDMTIEEAKMLDHFVCSECSEDDLKRSQNGFHPSPVSDVKVRPFSDQIVMMLGQLSFSFFFEQFSIY
;
A
#
# COMPACT_ATOMS: atom_id res chain seq x y z
N MET A 1 31.85 -16.73 4.67
CA MET A 1 30.88 -15.64 4.46
C MET A 1 30.43 -15.73 3.00
N ARG A 2 29.28 -16.38 2.77
CA ARG A 2 28.71 -16.54 1.42
C ARG A 2 27.78 -15.36 1.14
N PRO A 3 27.61 -14.96 -0.13
CA PRO A 3 26.94 -13.72 -0.47
C PRO A 3 25.47 -13.81 -0.08
N SER A 4 24.99 -12.75 0.57
CA SER A 4 23.59 -12.36 0.58
C SER A 4 23.05 -12.40 -0.86
N ASP A 5 21.81 -12.84 -1.02
CA ASP A 5 21.10 -13.00 -2.29
C ASP A 5 20.93 -11.63 -2.97
N THR A 6 21.97 -11.12 -3.67
CA THR A 6 22.14 -9.72 -4.09
C THR A 6 21.07 -9.16 -5.01
N GLY A 7 20.05 -9.95 -5.38
CA GLY A 7 18.92 -9.53 -6.22
C GLY A 7 17.65 -9.16 -5.47
N LYS A 8 17.52 -9.45 -4.17
CA LYS A 8 16.29 -9.17 -3.41
C LYS A 8 16.29 -7.76 -2.80
N PRO A 9 15.16 -7.03 -2.85
CA PRO A 9 15.06 -5.72 -2.23
C PRO A 9 15.25 -5.82 -0.70
N PRO A 10 15.72 -4.74 -0.04
CA PRO A 10 15.90 -4.74 1.41
C PRO A 10 14.57 -4.92 2.14
N TYR A 11 14.64 -5.49 3.34
CA TYR A 11 13.49 -5.63 4.21
C TYR A 11 13.11 -4.27 4.78
N VAL A 12 11.81 -4.03 4.96
CA VAL A 12 11.32 -2.78 5.56
C VAL A 12 10.76 -3.09 6.94
N ALA A 13 11.18 -2.32 7.94
CA ALA A 13 10.73 -2.53 9.31
C ALA A 13 10.47 -1.21 10.02
N ARG A 14 9.42 -1.19 10.84
CA ARG A 14 9.17 -0.09 11.77
C ARG A 14 9.97 -0.32 13.04
N VAL A 15 10.72 0.69 13.47
CA VAL A 15 11.38 0.66 14.79
C VAL A 15 10.35 0.93 15.88
N GLU A 16 10.20 -0.03 16.79
CA GLU A 16 9.33 0.07 17.97
C GLU A 16 10.11 0.58 19.19
N LYS A 17 11.38 0.18 19.32
CA LYS A 17 12.25 0.58 20.43
C LYS A 17 13.71 0.48 20.05
N ILE A 18 14.52 1.40 20.57
CA ILE A 18 15.99 1.36 20.47
C ILE A 18 16.53 1.16 21.89
N GLU A 19 17.43 0.20 22.06
CA GLU A 19 18.04 -0.14 23.35
C GLU A 19 19.55 -0.24 23.17
N ALA A 20 20.32 0.34 24.11
CA ALA A 20 21.77 0.19 24.18
C ALA A 20 22.15 -0.62 25.42
N ASP A 21 23.05 -1.59 25.27
CA ASP A 21 23.61 -2.31 26.41
C ASP A 21 24.75 -1.53 27.08
N SER A 22 25.24 -2.04 28.22
CA SER A 22 26.36 -1.44 28.98
C SER A 22 27.69 -1.42 28.22
N ARG A 23 27.78 -2.08 27.06
CA ARG A 23 28.93 -2.10 26.16
C ARG A 23 28.70 -1.24 24.90
N ASN A 24 27.66 -0.39 24.91
CA ASN A 24 27.23 0.44 23.77
C ASN A 24 26.82 -0.34 22.52
N ASN A 25 26.48 -1.63 22.62
CA ASN A 25 25.85 -2.33 21.50
C ASN A 25 24.39 -1.89 21.40
N VAL A 26 24.02 -1.32 20.26
CA VAL A 26 22.67 -0.86 20.00
C VAL A 26 21.86 -1.95 19.31
N LYS A 27 20.72 -2.30 19.92
CA LYS A 27 19.70 -3.19 19.38
C LYS A 27 18.44 -2.40 19.09
N VAL A 28 17.71 -2.83 18.07
CA VAL A 28 16.43 -2.26 17.67
C VAL A 28 15.37 -3.33 17.71
N ARG A 29 14.30 -3.10 18.48
CA ARG A 29 13.08 -3.89 18.39
C ARG A 29 12.28 -3.36 17.21
N VAL A 30 11.92 -4.25 16.29
CA VAL A 30 11.26 -3.90 15.04
C VAL A 30 9.94 -4.64 14.87
N ARG A 31 9.06 -4.07 14.06
CA ARG A 31 7.84 -4.68 13.53
C ARG A 31 7.96 -4.73 12.01
N TRP A 32 7.84 -5.91 11.42
CA TRP A 32 8.12 -6.12 10.00
C TRP A 32 7.00 -5.61 9.11
N TYR A 33 7.37 -4.98 8.01
CA TYR A 33 6.51 -4.82 6.84
C TYR A 33 6.78 -5.96 5.86
N TYR A 34 5.70 -6.53 5.32
CA TYR A 34 5.75 -7.56 4.30
C TYR A 34 5.45 -6.94 2.94
N ARG A 35 6.17 -7.38 1.91
CA ARG A 35 5.82 -7.10 0.52
C ARG A 35 4.70 -8.04 0.06
N PRO A 36 3.89 -7.66 -0.95
CA PRO A 36 2.84 -8.53 -1.48
C PRO A 36 3.29 -9.95 -1.83
N GLU A 37 4.49 -10.09 -2.39
CA GLU A 37 5.11 -11.36 -2.79
C GLU A 37 5.47 -12.26 -1.60
N GLU A 38 5.66 -11.67 -0.42
CA GLU A 38 6.00 -12.37 0.82
C GLU A 38 4.75 -12.82 1.59
N SER A 39 3.57 -12.35 1.20
CA SER A 39 2.30 -12.76 1.79
C SER A 39 1.85 -14.12 1.27
N LEU A 40 1.08 -14.87 2.07
CA LEU A 40 0.54 -16.18 1.66
C LEU A 40 -0.33 -16.11 0.39
N GLY A 41 -0.99 -14.98 0.14
CA GLY A 41 -1.83 -14.76 -1.03
C GLY A 41 -1.09 -14.25 -2.27
N GLY A 42 0.20 -13.93 -2.14
CA GLY A 42 1.02 -13.33 -3.20
C GLY A 42 0.57 -11.93 -3.65
N ARG A 43 1.26 -11.40 -4.66
CA ARG A 43 0.88 -10.14 -5.29
C ARG A 43 -0.40 -10.31 -6.12
N ARG A 44 -1.31 -9.34 -6.01
CA ARG A 44 -2.55 -9.23 -6.79
C ARG A 44 -2.48 -7.96 -7.64
N GLN A 45 -3.33 -7.88 -8.66
CA GLN A 45 -3.35 -6.77 -9.61
C GLN A 45 -3.60 -5.40 -8.97
N PHE A 46 -4.35 -5.34 -7.86
CA PHE A 46 -4.63 -4.08 -7.17
C PHE A 46 -3.50 -3.66 -6.21
N HIS A 47 -2.47 -4.50 -6.02
CA HIS A 47 -1.35 -4.17 -5.16
C HIS A 47 -0.34 -3.28 -5.89
N GLY A 48 -0.10 -2.08 -5.37
CA GLY A 48 0.89 -1.18 -5.97
C GLY A 48 2.33 -1.63 -5.76
N ALA A 49 3.24 -1.14 -6.59
CA ALA A 49 4.66 -1.47 -6.59
C ALA A 49 5.35 -1.11 -5.26
N LYS A 50 4.91 -0.01 -4.63
CA LYS A 50 5.41 0.50 -3.35
C LYS A 50 4.56 0.08 -2.14
N GLU A 51 3.64 -0.87 -2.32
CA GLU A 51 2.77 -1.33 -1.24
C GLU A 51 3.50 -2.25 -0.26
N LEU A 52 3.23 -2.05 1.02
CA LEU A 52 3.69 -2.87 2.13
C LEU A 52 2.54 -3.18 3.09
N PHE A 53 2.65 -4.30 3.81
CA PHE A 53 1.68 -4.73 4.81
C PHE A 53 2.30 -4.72 6.20
N LEU A 54 1.70 -4.00 7.13
CA LEU A 54 2.19 -3.95 8.50
C LEU A 54 1.85 -5.26 9.21
N SER A 55 2.84 -6.11 9.46
CA SER A 55 2.57 -7.44 10.03
C SER A 55 2.43 -7.43 11.55
N ASP A 56 1.97 -8.52 12.17
CA ASP A 56 2.11 -8.79 13.61
C ASP A 56 3.44 -9.45 14.00
N HIS A 57 4.40 -9.50 13.08
CA HIS A 57 5.72 -10.10 13.30
C HIS A 57 6.70 -9.08 13.88
N TYR A 58 7.16 -9.34 15.11
CA TYR A 58 8.16 -8.55 15.81
C TYR A 58 9.47 -9.29 15.94
N ASP A 59 10.58 -8.54 15.94
CA ASP A 59 11.92 -9.11 16.11
C ASP A 59 12.87 -8.09 16.78
N VAL A 60 14.07 -8.53 17.15
CA VAL A 60 15.15 -7.68 17.66
C VAL A 60 16.38 -7.85 16.78
N GLN A 61 16.82 -6.75 16.17
CA GLN A 61 17.96 -6.71 15.25
C GLN A 61 19.07 -5.81 15.79
N SER A 62 20.30 -6.03 15.32
CA SER A 62 21.41 -5.10 15.58
C SER A 62 21.21 -3.82 14.78
N ALA A 63 21.50 -2.64 15.36
CA ALA A 63 21.41 -1.39 14.61
C ALA A 63 22.35 -1.33 13.39
N HIS A 64 23.40 -2.16 13.37
CA HIS A 64 24.32 -2.28 12.22
C HIS A 64 23.67 -2.87 10.96
N THR A 65 22.48 -3.45 11.10
CA THR A 65 21.73 -4.05 9.98
C THR A 65 20.94 -3.03 9.20
N ILE A 66 20.84 -1.79 9.72
CA ILE A 66 20.10 -0.70 9.09
C ILE A 66 20.93 -0.16 7.93
N GLU A 67 20.40 -0.28 6.72
CA GLU A 67 21.01 0.26 5.51
C GLU A 67 20.61 1.71 5.27
N GLY A 68 19.39 2.09 5.66
CA GLY A 68 18.86 3.42 5.43
C GLY A 68 17.51 3.66 6.11
N LYS A 69 17.04 4.91 6.06
CA LYS A 69 15.71 5.31 6.50
C LYS A 69 14.80 5.41 5.27
N CYS A 70 13.57 4.90 5.40
CA CYS A 70 12.51 5.09 4.41
C CYS A 70 11.24 5.68 5.06
N ILE A 71 10.23 5.96 4.25
CA ILE A 71 8.94 6.48 4.71
C ILE A 71 7.84 5.53 4.25
N VAL A 72 7.02 5.06 5.20
CA VAL A 72 5.81 4.29 4.89
C VAL A 72 4.62 5.19 5.19
N HIS A 73 4.03 5.73 4.13
CA HIS A 73 2.90 6.63 4.17
C HIS A 73 1.60 5.87 4.47
N SER A 74 0.63 6.57 5.04
CA SER A 74 -0.76 6.13 4.89
C SER A 74 -1.17 6.22 3.41
N PHE A 75 -2.06 5.35 2.96
CA PHE A 75 -2.53 5.37 1.56
C PHE A 75 -2.99 6.74 1.10
N LYS A 76 -3.77 7.43 1.93
CA LYS A 76 -4.28 8.78 1.66
C LYS A 76 -3.18 9.82 1.45
N ASN A 77 -2.05 9.69 2.14
CA ASN A 77 -0.93 10.62 2.00
C ASN A 77 -0.09 10.25 0.79
N TYR A 78 0.12 8.96 0.54
CA TYR A 78 0.86 8.47 -0.62
C TYR A 78 0.20 8.93 -1.94
N THR A 79 -1.13 8.80 -2.06
CA THR A 79 -1.88 9.23 -3.26
C THR A 79 -1.86 10.75 -3.49
N LYS A 80 -1.27 11.53 -2.59
CA LYS A 80 -1.14 12.99 -2.68
C LYS A 80 0.28 13.45 -2.93
N LEU A 81 1.25 12.54 -2.99
CA LEU A 81 2.62 12.89 -3.32
C LEU A 81 2.66 13.36 -4.77
N GLU A 82 3.33 14.49 -5.01
CA GLU A 82 3.58 14.99 -6.37
C GLU A 82 4.54 14.06 -7.11
N ASP A 83 5.59 13.61 -6.42
CA ASP A 83 6.58 12.66 -6.91
C ASP A 83 6.80 11.56 -5.86
N VAL A 84 6.82 10.30 -6.32
CA VAL A 84 7.12 9.14 -5.48
C VAL A 84 8.61 8.80 -5.57
N GLY A 85 9.34 8.95 -4.47
CA GLY A 85 10.75 8.62 -4.39
C GLY A 85 11.05 7.13 -4.24
N ALA A 86 12.34 6.78 -4.28
CA ALA A 86 12.80 5.41 -4.06
C ALA A 86 12.42 4.90 -2.65
N GLU A 87 12.47 5.81 -1.67
CA GLU A 87 12.27 5.56 -0.24
C GLU A 87 10.81 5.74 0.21
N ASP A 88 9.91 6.08 -0.71
CA ASP A 88 8.49 6.26 -0.43
C ASP A 88 7.74 4.94 -0.66
N TYR A 89 7.11 4.47 0.41
CA TYR A 89 6.26 3.29 0.45
C TYR A 89 4.90 3.68 1.01
N TYR A 90 3.91 2.79 0.90
CA TYR A 90 2.64 2.98 1.58
C TYR A 90 2.11 1.70 2.18
N CYS A 91 1.27 1.87 3.19
CA CYS A 91 0.58 0.78 3.85
C CYS A 91 -0.90 1.14 4.03
N ARG A 92 -1.78 0.20 3.66
CA ARG A 92 -3.23 0.28 3.90
C ARG A 92 -3.81 -0.96 4.59
N PHE A 93 -2.99 -2.00 4.75
CA PHE A 93 -3.38 -3.23 5.40
C PHE A 93 -2.46 -3.60 6.55
N GLU A 94 -3.05 -4.09 7.63
CA GLU A 94 -2.34 -4.96 8.57
C GLU A 94 -2.41 -6.41 8.08
N TYR A 95 -1.36 -7.18 8.37
CA TYR A 95 -1.21 -8.56 7.94
C TYR A 95 -0.90 -9.47 9.13
N LYS A 96 -1.65 -10.58 9.28
CA LYS A 96 -1.36 -11.60 10.28
C LYS A 96 -0.45 -12.66 9.68
N ALA A 97 0.84 -12.64 10.02
CA ALA A 97 1.85 -13.47 9.39
C ALA A 97 1.56 -14.97 9.49
N ALA A 98 0.97 -15.40 10.61
CA ALA A 98 0.65 -16.82 10.84
C ALA A 98 -0.58 -17.31 10.05
N THR A 99 -1.56 -16.45 9.79
CA THR A 99 -2.84 -16.87 9.20
C THR A 99 -3.08 -16.34 7.79
N GLY A 100 -2.26 -15.40 7.32
CA GLY A 100 -2.48 -14.72 6.04
C GLY A 100 -3.65 -13.74 6.02
N ALA A 101 -4.23 -13.44 7.18
CA ALA A 101 -5.42 -12.58 7.26
C ALA A 101 -5.03 -11.11 7.14
N PHE A 102 -5.87 -10.34 6.45
CA PHE A 102 -5.69 -8.90 6.27
C PHE A 102 -6.69 -8.10 7.10
N THR A 103 -6.31 -6.89 7.49
CA THR A 103 -7.20 -5.92 8.15
C THR A 103 -7.01 -4.54 7.52
N PRO A 104 -8.08 -3.84 7.11
CA PRO A 104 -9.48 -4.28 7.14
C PRO A 104 -9.77 -5.45 6.17
N ASP A 105 -10.81 -6.22 6.48
CA ASP A 105 -11.31 -7.33 5.64
C ASP A 105 -12.13 -6.83 4.43
N ARG A 106 -12.60 -5.57 4.51
CA ARG A 106 -13.36 -4.90 3.44
C ARG A 106 -12.64 -3.64 2.99
N VAL A 107 -12.64 -3.42 1.69
CA VAL A 107 -11.99 -2.29 1.03
C VAL A 107 -12.97 -1.72 0.01
N ALA A 108 -12.96 -0.40 -0.16
CA ALA A 108 -13.71 0.22 -1.23
C ALA A 108 -13.19 -0.29 -2.58
N VAL A 109 -14.13 -0.66 -3.44
CA VAL A 109 -13.86 -1.09 -4.81
C VAL A 109 -14.45 -0.07 -5.76
N TYR A 110 -13.86 0.00 -6.95
CA TYR A 110 -14.21 0.97 -7.98
C TYR A 110 -14.27 0.28 -9.34
N CYS A 111 -14.81 1.01 -10.31
CA CYS A 111 -14.89 0.59 -11.71
C CYS A 111 -15.75 -0.68 -11.91
N LYS A 112 -15.99 -1.02 -13.19
CA LYS A 112 -16.70 -2.23 -13.60
C LYS A 112 -15.98 -3.52 -13.22
N CYS A 113 -14.69 -3.45 -12.90
CA CYS A 113 -13.92 -4.62 -12.47
C CYS A 113 -14.03 -4.92 -10.97
N GLU A 114 -14.70 -4.06 -10.19
CA GLU A 114 -14.90 -4.22 -8.75
C GLU A 114 -13.59 -4.48 -7.98
N MET A 115 -12.54 -3.72 -8.30
CA MET A 115 -11.22 -3.87 -7.69
C MET A 115 -10.89 -2.69 -6.76
N PRO A 116 -10.14 -2.93 -5.68
CA PRO A 116 -9.53 -1.86 -4.90
C PRO A 116 -8.62 -0.99 -5.77
N TYR A 117 -8.57 0.30 -5.47
CA TYR A 117 -7.76 1.25 -6.24
C TYR A 117 -6.25 0.94 -6.14
N ASN A 118 -5.58 0.74 -7.27
CA ASN A 118 -4.13 0.67 -7.34
C ASN A 118 -3.57 2.08 -7.65
N PRO A 119 -2.74 2.68 -6.78
CA PRO A 119 -2.24 4.03 -6.99
C PRO A 119 -1.30 4.18 -8.18
N ASP A 120 -0.80 3.08 -8.75
CA ASP A 120 0.04 3.10 -9.94
C ASP A 120 -0.79 3.12 -11.24
N ASP A 121 -2.09 2.80 -11.15
CA ASP A 121 -2.98 2.74 -12.30
C ASP A 121 -3.76 4.05 -12.46
N LEU A 122 -3.83 4.57 -13.69
CA LEU A 122 -4.63 5.74 -14.02
C LEU A 122 -6.12 5.40 -13.93
N MET A 123 -6.89 6.28 -13.28
CA MET A 123 -8.35 6.24 -13.29
C MET A 123 -8.94 7.60 -13.66
N VAL A 124 -10.10 7.58 -14.31
CA VAL A 124 -10.89 8.77 -14.65
C VAL A 124 -12.20 8.76 -13.88
N GLN A 125 -12.63 9.93 -13.40
CA GLN A 125 -13.88 10.06 -12.65
C GLN A 125 -15.03 10.46 -13.57
N CYS A 126 -16.15 9.74 -13.50
CA CYS A 126 -17.36 10.10 -14.23
C CYS A 126 -18.06 11.30 -13.58
N GLU A 127 -18.48 12.28 -14.37
CA GLU A 127 -19.17 13.47 -13.87
C GLU A 127 -20.59 13.21 -13.36
N GLY A 128 -21.27 12.19 -13.90
CA GLY A 128 -22.60 11.77 -13.47
C GLY A 128 -22.58 11.04 -12.13
N CYS A 129 -22.09 9.80 -12.11
CA CYS A 129 -22.13 8.93 -10.92
C CYS A 129 -21.01 9.19 -9.89
N LYS A 130 -19.99 9.99 -10.24
CA LYS A 130 -18.79 10.25 -9.41
C LYS A 130 -17.92 9.02 -9.09
N ASP A 131 -18.18 7.89 -9.75
CA ASP A 131 -17.35 6.69 -9.67
C ASP A 131 -16.12 6.78 -10.59
N TRP A 132 -15.11 5.96 -10.30
CA TRP A 132 -13.80 5.96 -10.94
C TRP A 132 -13.63 4.75 -11.85
N TYR A 133 -13.05 4.96 -13.03
CA TYR A 133 -12.90 3.93 -14.04
C TYR A 133 -11.47 3.87 -14.56
N HIS A 134 -10.93 2.66 -14.72
CA HIS A 134 -9.72 2.46 -15.51
C HIS A 134 -10.04 2.75 -16.99
N PRO A 135 -9.21 3.51 -17.73
CA PRO A 135 -9.44 3.79 -19.14
C PRO A 135 -9.70 2.52 -19.96
N ALA A 136 -8.89 1.48 -19.75
CA ALA A 136 -9.05 0.20 -20.43
C ALA A 136 -10.38 -0.52 -20.15
N CYS A 137 -11.01 -0.30 -18.99
CA CYS A 137 -12.31 -0.88 -18.65
C CYS A 137 -13.50 -0.14 -19.28
N VAL A 138 -13.26 1.02 -19.89
CA VAL A 138 -14.25 1.84 -20.59
C VAL A 138 -13.84 2.09 -22.04
N ASP A 139 -13.06 1.16 -22.62
CA ASP A 139 -12.61 1.15 -24.00
C ASP A 139 -11.87 2.44 -24.43
N MET A 140 -11.03 2.94 -23.53
CA MET A 140 -10.27 4.18 -23.71
C MET A 140 -8.77 3.94 -23.48
N THR A 141 -7.93 4.60 -24.27
CA THR A 141 -6.48 4.60 -24.07
C THR A 141 -6.05 5.54 -22.93
N ILE A 142 -4.83 5.35 -22.42
CA ILE A 142 -4.28 6.24 -21.39
C ILE A 142 -4.07 7.65 -21.94
N GLU A 143 -3.67 7.77 -23.21
CA GLU A 143 -3.46 9.04 -23.90
C GLU A 143 -4.78 9.80 -24.06
N GLU A 144 -5.85 9.13 -24.51
CA GLU A 144 -7.18 9.72 -24.58
C GLU A 144 -7.68 10.17 -23.20
N ALA A 145 -7.52 9.31 -22.19
CA ALA A 145 -7.92 9.62 -20.81
C ALA A 145 -7.23 10.88 -20.26
N LYS A 146 -5.96 11.11 -20.60
CA LYS A 146 -5.20 12.29 -20.17
C LYS A 146 -5.62 13.58 -20.88
N MET A 147 -6.22 13.46 -22.06
CA MET A 147 -6.65 14.59 -22.89
C MET A 147 -8.13 14.95 -22.70
N LEU A 148 -8.87 14.19 -21.89
CA LEU A 148 -10.27 14.45 -21.61
C LEU A 148 -10.46 15.55 -20.57
N ASP A 149 -11.22 16.57 -20.95
CA ASP A 149 -11.68 17.60 -20.00
C ASP A 149 -12.85 17.10 -19.14
N HIS A 150 -13.77 16.33 -19.75
CA HIS A 150 -14.97 15.82 -19.12
C HIS A 150 -15.19 14.35 -19.50
N PHE A 151 -15.52 13.50 -18.52
CA PHE A 151 -15.81 12.09 -18.75
C PHE A 151 -17.19 11.72 -18.17
N VAL A 152 -18.01 11.05 -18.99
CA VAL A 152 -19.29 10.48 -18.58
C VAL A 152 -19.30 9.01 -18.97
N CYS A 153 -19.59 8.12 -18.01
CA CYS A 153 -19.59 6.68 -18.27
C CYS A 153 -20.81 6.26 -19.12
N SER A 154 -20.73 5.06 -19.72
CA SER A 154 -21.78 4.51 -20.57
C SER A 154 -23.16 4.50 -19.89
N GLU A 155 -23.21 4.15 -18.60
CA GLU A 155 -24.45 4.09 -17.82
C GLU A 155 -25.09 5.47 -17.66
N CYS A 156 -24.30 6.50 -17.34
CA CYS A 156 -24.80 7.87 -17.24
C CYS A 156 -25.17 8.47 -18.60
N SER A 157 -24.46 8.09 -19.67
CA SER A 157 -24.75 8.57 -21.03
C SER A 157 -26.08 8.06 -21.57
N GLU A 158 -26.49 6.85 -21.17
CA GLU A 158 -27.79 6.26 -21.53
C GLU A 158 -28.93 6.85 -20.68
N ASP A 159 -28.63 7.28 -19.46
CA ASP A 159 -29.58 7.92 -18.54
C ASP A 159 -29.88 9.39 -18.87
N ASP A 160 -28.98 10.09 -19.57
CA ASP A 160 -29.21 11.47 -20.05
C ASP A 160 -30.38 11.55 -21.06
N LEU A 161 -30.73 10.44 -21.72
CA LEU A 161 -31.92 10.36 -22.56
C LEU A 161 -33.24 10.24 -21.75
N LYS A 162 -33.18 10.07 -20.43
CA LYS A 162 -34.34 9.80 -19.56
C LYS A 162 -34.56 10.81 -18.44
N ARG A 163 -33.64 11.74 -18.15
CA ARG A 163 -33.72 12.57 -16.93
C ARG A 163 -33.65 14.07 -17.17
N SER A 164 -34.59 14.59 -17.96
CA SER A 164 -35.13 15.91 -17.66
C SER A 164 -35.99 15.79 -16.40
N GLN A 165 -35.61 16.49 -15.34
CA GLN A 165 -36.26 16.66 -14.03
C GLN A 165 -35.70 15.85 -12.85
N ASN A 166 -35.34 16.63 -11.83
CA ASN A 166 -35.17 16.32 -10.40
C ASN A 166 -33.77 15.84 -9.93
N GLY A 167 -32.94 16.82 -9.55
CA GLY A 167 -32.96 17.37 -8.19
C GLY A 167 -32.02 16.70 -7.17
N PHE A 168 -30.92 17.41 -6.89
CA PHE A 168 -30.05 17.45 -5.69
C PHE A 168 -30.23 16.39 -4.58
N HIS A 169 -29.11 15.79 -4.14
CA HIS A 169 -28.81 15.60 -2.71
C HIS A 169 -27.27 15.49 -2.50
N PRO A 170 -26.74 15.89 -1.33
CA PRO A 170 -25.38 16.39 -1.16
C PRO A 170 -24.35 15.32 -0.79
N SER A 171 -23.09 15.67 -1.02
CA SER A 171 -21.88 14.95 -0.64
C SER A 171 -21.79 14.67 0.86
N PRO A 172 -21.27 13.51 1.30
CA PRO A 172 -20.76 13.37 2.65
C PRO A 172 -19.27 13.74 2.66
N VAL A 173 -18.95 14.90 3.22
CA VAL A 173 -17.70 15.11 3.93
C VAL A 173 -18.01 14.91 5.41
N SER A 174 -17.32 13.97 6.05
CA SER A 174 -17.10 14.06 7.49
C SER A 174 -15.67 13.64 7.80
N ASP A 175 -14.94 14.61 8.31
CA ASP A 175 -13.63 14.50 8.93
C ASP A 175 -13.58 13.37 9.97
N VAL A 176 -12.64 12.44 9.78
CA VAL A 176 -11.97 11.82 10.90
C VAL A 176 -10.54 12.34 10.88
N LYS A 177 -10.24 13.22 11.83
CA LYS A 177 -8.91 13.76 12.09
C LYS A 177 -8.06 12.65 12.73
N VAL A 178 -7.51 11.77 11.90
CA VAL A 178 -6.45 10.86 12.33
C VAL A 178 -5.14 11.61 12.25
N ARG A 179 -4.39 11.58 13.35
CA ARG A 179 -3.10 12.26 13.53
C ARG A 179 -2.12 11.83 12.43
N PRO A 180 -1.23 12.71 11.95
CA PRO A 180 -0.18 12.29 11.05
C PRO A 180 0.71 11.28 11.79
N PHE A 181 0.72 10.03 11.36
CA PHE A 181 1.79 9.09 11.71
C PHE A 181 3.01 9.44 10.85
N SER A 182 3.60 10.62 11.07
CA SER A 182 4.84 11.04 10.42
C SER A 182 6.08 10.82 11.28
N ASP A 183 5.91 10.38 12.52
CA ASP A 183 7.02 10.33 13.49
C ASP A 183 7.54 8.90 13.77
N GLN A 184 7.05 7.89 13.04
CA GLN A 184 7.59 6.54 13.17
C GLN A 184 8.85 6.38 12.33
N ILE A 185 9.95 6.03 12.99
CA ILE A 185 11.21 5.73 12.32
C ILE A 185 11.05 4.37 11.62
N VAL A 186 10.97 4.40 10.29
CA VAL A 186 11.00 3.20 9.45
C VAL A 186 12.38 3.07 8.82
N MET A 187 12.89 1.86 8.78
CA MET A 187 14.23 1.55 8.31
C MET A 187 14.20 0.43 7.29
N MET A 188 15.13 0.51 6.35
CA MET A 188 15.51 -0.60 5.50
C MET A 188 16.58 -1.40 6.22
N LEU A 189 16.30 -2.68 6.45
CA LEU A 189 17.23 -3.63 7.04
C LEU A 189 17.83 -4.48 5.92
N GLY A 190 19.15 -4.60 5.96
CA GLY A 190 19.89 -5.44 5.02
C GLY A 190 19.55 -6.91 5.18
N GLN A 191 19.98 -7.69 4.20
CA GLN A 191 19.75 -9.13 4.15
C GLN A 191 20.58 -9.87 5.21
N LEU A 192 20.21 -9.76 6.48
CA LEU A 192 20.52 -10.81 7.42
C LEU A 192 19.61 -11.99 7.09
N SER A 193 20.21 -13.15 6.89
CA SER A 193 19.54 -14.40 6.56
C SER A 193 18.28 -14.62 7.40
N PHE A 194 17.11 -14.34 6.81
CA PHE A 194 15.79 -14.77 7.27
C PHE A 194 15.66 -16.31 7.30
N SER A 195 16.72 -17.01 6.89
CA SER A 195 16.85 -18.46 6.78
C SER A 195 16.66 -19.22 8.09
N PHE A 196 16.53 -18.56 9.25
CA PHE A 196 16.33 -19.27 10.52
C PHE A 196 14.87 -19.32 11.02
N PHE A 197 13.92 -18.61 10.42
CA PHE A 197 12.54 -18.59 10.94
C PHE A 197 11.48 -19.23 10.02
N PHE A 198 11.69 -19.26 8.71
CA PHE A 198 10.75 -19.94 7.81
C PHE A 198 10.87 -21.47 7.82
N GLU A 199 12.01 -22.03 8.25
CA GLU A 199 12.17 -23.49 8.39
C GLU A 199 11.42 -24.08 9.60
N GLN A 200 10.91 -23.27 10.53
CA GLN A 200 10.12 -23.80 11.68
C GLN A 200 8.61 -23.90 11.43
N PHE A 201 8.09 -23.36 10.32
CA PHE A 201 6.64 -23.43 10.01
C PHE A 201 6.28 -24.39 8.86
N SER A 202 7.26 -25.08 8.27
CA SER A 202 7.04 -26.11 7.23
C SER A 202 7.16 -27.56 7.72
N ILE A 203 7.13 -27.79 9.04
CA ILE A 203 7.04 -29.15 9.59
C ILE A 203 5.88 -29.15 10.57
N TYR A 204 4.69 -29.48 10.10
CA TYR A 204 3.73 -30.47 10.65
C TYR A 204 2.54 -30.60 9.70
#